data_AF-A0A948CD14-F1
#
_entry.id   AF-A0A948CD14-F1
#
_cell.length_a   1.000
_cell.length_b   1.000
_cell.length_c   1.000
_cell.angle_alpha   90.00
_cell.angle_beta   90.00
_cell.angle_gamma   90.00
#
_symmetry.space_group_name_H-M   'P 1'
#
loop_
_entity.id
_entity.type
_entity.pdbx_description
1 polymer ?
#
loop_
_entity_poly.entity_id
_entity_poly.type
_entity_poly.pdbx_seq_one_letter_code
_entity_poly.pdbx_strand_id
1 'polypeptide(L)'
;RLMSEKEKLITAYHEGGHALVAAALPGTDPVHKITILPRGRALGYTMVLPDEDKYSQTRSEMLDKLAYMLGGRAAEEMVFHDPTTGAGNDIEKATSMARAMVTQYGMTERLGAIKLGDSGGEPFLGRDMGHQRDYSEDIAAIVDEETKKFLAAAHQEAFDILEENRDVLDALVLELLDKETLDKAQVAAVFEALRRRPERPAWTGSPDRNPSAIPPVEIPQEIRDRVAASVAANGNSNGSGVIVTPPGPGGDVHGDPGVGGAGSPGQPTPPTPPS
;
A
#
# COMPACT_ATOMS: atom_id res chain seq x y z
N ARG A 1 23.80 22.46 11.22
CA ARG A 1 25.06 21.76 10.90
C ARG A 1 25.23 21.89 9.39
N LEU A 2 26.33 22.48 8.90
CA LEU A 2 26.57 22.58 7.46
C LEU A 2 26.94 21.19 6.94
N MET A 3 26.19 20.70 5.96
CA MET A 3 26.42 19.41 5.31
C MET A 3 27.60 19.55 4.34
N SER A 4 28.50 18.57 4.32
CA SER A 4 29.62 18.57 3.37
C SER A 4 29.14 18.40 1.93
N GLU A 5 29.92 18.82 0.94
CA GLU A 5 29.58 18.64 -0.47
C GLU A 5 29.37 17.17 -0.83
N LYS A 6 30.19 16.28 -0.26
CA LYS A 6 30.04 14.82 -0.43
C LYS A 6 28.70 14.32 0.13
N GLU A 7 28.32 14.75 1.34
CA GLU A 7 27.02 14.36 1.92
C GLU A 7 25.86 14.93 1.11
N LYS A 8 25.95 16.18 0.62
CA LYS A 8 24.93 16.78 -0.25
C LYS A 8 24.76 15.98 -1.53
N LEU A 9 25.86 15.56 -2.15
CA LEU A 9 25.84 14.74 -3.35
C LEU A 9 25.18 13.38 -3.09
N ILE A 10 25.54 12.70 -2.00
CA ILE A 10 24.94 11.41 -1.64
C ILE A 10 23.43 11.57 -1.42
N THR A 11 23.01 12.58 -0.66
CA THR A 11 21.59 12.86 -0.43
C THR A 11 20.86 13.21 -1.74
N ALA A 12 21.47 13.94 -2.65
CA ALA A 12 20.86 14.24 -3.95
C ALA A 12 20.60 12.98 -4.77
N TYR A 13 21.55 12.04 -4.82
CA TYR A 13 21.33 10.75 -5.48
C TYR A 13 20.30 9.88 -4.75
N HIS A 14 20.28 9.92 -3.41
CA HIS A 14 19.30 9.19 -2.61
C HIS A 14 17.87 9.66 -2.89
N GLU A 15 17.62 10.97 -2.80
CA GLU A 15 16.31 11.54 -3.09
C GLU A 15 15.96 11.43 -4.57
N GLY A 16 16.93 11.62 -5.45
CA GLY A 16 16.77 11.39 -6.89
C GLY A 16 16.38 9.95 -7.22
N GLY A 17 16.93 8.98 -6.48
CA GLY A 17 16.60 7.57 -6.61
C GLY A 17 15.14 7.28 -6.30
N HIS A 18 14.64 7.78 -5.18
CA HIS A 18 13.21 7.68 -4.84
C HIS A 18 12.33 8.32 -5.91
N ALA A 19 12.63 9.56 -6.29
CA ALA A 19 11.79 10.32 -7.21
C ALA A 19 11.74 9.70 -8.61
N LEU A 20 12.88 9.27 -9.14
CA LEU A 20 12.97 8.67 -10.47
C LEU A 20 12.23 7.32 -10.50
N VAL A 21 12.45 6.46 -9.51
CA VAL A 21 11.80 5.14 -9.47
C VAL A 21 10.28 5.30 -9.34
N ALA A 22 9.78 6.24 -8.53
CA ALA A 22 8.36 6.58 -8.54
C ALA A 22 7.90 7.02 -9.93
N ALA A 23 8.51 8.04 -10.51
CA ALA A 23 8.05 8.57 -11.80
C ALA A 23 8.12 7.55 -12.96
N ALA A 24 9.00 6.54 -12.88
CA ALA A 24 9.14 5.51 -13.90
C ALA A 24 8.10 4.40 -13.78
N LEU A 25 7.49 4.22 -12.62
CA LEU A 25 6.55 3.13 -12.33
C LEU A 25 5.09 3.57 -12.49
N PRO A 26 4.22 2.75 -13.09
CA PRO A 26 2.85 3.15 -13.39
C PRO A 26 1.93 3.21 -12.17
N GLY A 27 2.20 2.41 -11.12
CA GLY A 27 1.34 2.32 -9.93
C GLY A 27 1.72 3.24 -8.77
N THR A 28 2.63 4.20 -8.97
CA THR A 28 2.96 5.20 -7.94
C THR A 28 2.31 6.54 -8.20
N ASP A 29 2.02 7.26 -7.12
CA ASP A 29 1.50 8.62 -7.20
C ASP A 29 2.57 9.61 -7.70
N PRO A 30 2.19 10.77 -8.26
CA PRO A 30 3.15 11.70 -8.82
C PRO A 30 4.04 12.39 -7.77
N VAL A 31 5.30 12.60 -8.16
CA VAL A 31 6.28 13.38 -7.37
C VAL A 31 5.92 14.86 -7.44
N HIS A 32 5.70 15.47 -6.28
CA HIS A 32 5.31 16.87 -6.14
C HIS A 32 6.46 17.78 -5.75
N LYS A 33 7.44 17.24 -5.01
CA LYS A 33 8.57 18.02 -4.51
C LYS A 33 9.73 17.11 -4.16
N ILE A 34 10.95 17.57 -4.43
CA ILE A 34 12.18 16.91 -4.01
C ILE A 34 13.06 17.95 -3.32
N THR A 35 13.68 17.62 -2.19
CA THR A 35 14.62 18.53 -1.52
C THR A 35 15.75 17.78 -0.86
N ILE A 36 16.95 18.35 -0.94
CA ILE A 36 18.17 17.88 -0.26
C ILE A 36 18.49 18.72 0.99
N LEU A 37 17.53 19.54 1.43
CA LEU A 37 17.65 20.32 2.64
C LEU A 37 17.25 19.48 3.86
N PRO A 38 18.09 19.44 4.91
CA PRO A 38 17.80 18.63 6.08
C PRO A 38 16.57 19.13 6.82
N ARG A 39 15.69 18.20 7.22
CA ARG A 39 14.55 18.47 8.12
C ARG A 39 14.46 17.41 9.21
N GLY A 40 14.61 17.86 10.46
CA GLY A 40 14.56 16.96 11.62
C GLY A 40 15.67 15.92 11.55
N ARG A 41 15.30 14.63 11.43
CA ARG A 41 16.24 13.51 11.33
C ARG A 41 16.58 13.11 9.88
N ALA A 42 15.85 13.64 8.88
CA ALA A 42 16.07 13.35 7.47
C ALA A 42 17.00 14.39 6.84
N LEU A 43 17.91 13.94 5.96
CA LEU A 43 18.85 14.82 5.25
C LEU A 43 18.24 15.43 3.97
N GLY A 44 17.20 14.80 3.43
CA GLY A 44 16.36 15.28 2.35
C GLY A 44 14.97 14.65 2.46
N TYR A 45 14.09 14.92 1.51
CA TYR A 45 12.90 14.10 1.29
C TYR A 45 12.32 14.30 -0.12
N THR A 46 11.69 13.23 -0.58
CA THR A 46 10.86 13.18 -1.78
C THR A 46 9.39 13.11 -1.38
N MET A 47 8.58 14.04 -1.88
CA MET A 47 7.16 14.14 -1.58
C MET A 47 6.35 13.57 -2.75
N VAL A 48 5.74 12.42 -2.50
CA VAL A 48 4.79 11.75 -3.39
C VAL A 48 3.39 11.91 -2.79
N LEU A 49 2.45 12.48 -3.54
CA LEU A 49 1.09 12.75 -3.08
C LEU A 49 0.07 12.10 -4.02
N PRO A 50 -0.94 11.38 -3.48
CA PRO A 50 -2.04 10.84 -4.27
C PRO A 50 -2.83 11.93 -4.98
N ASP A 51 -3.20 11.69 -6.24
CA ASP A 51 -4.14 12.54 -6.97
C ASP A 51 -5.61 12.25 -6.56
N GLU A 52 -5.87 11.07 -6.01
CA GLU A 52 -7.21 10.61 -5.59
C GLU A 52 -7.15 9.94 -4.21
N ASP A 53 -8.24 10.09 -3.44
CA ASP A 53 -8.40 9.37 -2.17
C ASP A 53 -8.68 7.88 -2.44
N LYS A 54 -7.63 7.06 -2.34
CA LYS A 54 -7.71 5.61 -2.51
C LYS A 54 -7.92 4.91 -1.17
N TYR A 55 -8.97 4.09 -1.07
CA TYR A 55 -9.23 3.24 0.11
C TYR A 55 -8.54 1.87 0.06
N SER A 56 -8.09 1.43 -1.12
CA SER A 56 -7.50 0.11 -1.33
C SER A 56 -6.36 0.19 -2.33
N GLN A 57 -5.39 -0.72 -2.21
CA GLN A 57 -4.21 -0.80 -3.09
C GLN A 57 -4.10 -2.20 -3.67
N THR A 58 -3.80 -2.27 -4.97
CA THR A 58 -3.57 -3.52 -5.68
C THR A 58 -2.19 -4.10 -5.34
N ARG A 59 -1.98 -5.39 -5.61
CA ARG A 59 -0.66 -6.03 -5.46
C ARG A 59 0.42 -5.33 -6.30
N SER A 60 0.10 -4.94 -7.53
CA SER A 60 1.04 -4.24 -8.41
C SER A 60 1.45 -2.89 -7.86
N GLU A 61 0.51 -2.09 -7.34
CA GLU A 61 0.82 -0.81 -6.69
C GLU A 61 1.67 -0.99 -5.42
N MET A 62 1.46 -2.06 -4.64
CA MET A 62 2.32 -2.34 -3.49
C MET A 62 3.74 -2.74 -3.91
N LEU A 63 3.90 -3.52 -4.98
CA LEU A 63 5.22 -3.83 -5.54
C LEU A 63 5.92 -2.55 -6.04
N ASP A 64 5.19 -1.67 -6.71
CA ASP A 64 5.70 -0.36 -7.13
C ASP A 64 6.20 0.47 -5.94
N LYS A 65 5.41 0.50 -4.87
CA LYS A 65 5.78 1.20 -3.63
C LYS A 65 7.01 0.61 -2.98
N LEU A 66 7.19 -0.71 -3.00
CA LEU A 66 8.42 -1.34 -2.50
C LEU A 66 9.64 -0.91 -3.32
N ALA A 67 9.55 -0.91 -4.64
CA ALA A 67 10.64 -0.47 -5.51
C ALA A 67 10.98 1.01 -5.27
N TYR A 68 9.96 1.87 -5.17
CA TYR A 68 10.10 3.27 -4.79
C TYR A 68 10.82 3.45 -3.43
N MET A 69 10.41 2.71 -2.39
CA MET A 69 11.02 2.79 -1.06
C MET A 69 12.49 2.34 -1.06
N LEU A 70 12.87 1.46 -1.98
CA LEU A 70 14.25 0.97 -2.09
C LEU A 70 15.09 1.76 -3.10
N GLY A 71 14.48 2.71 -3.82
CA GLY A 71 15.14 3.53 -4.85
C GLY A 71 16.32 4.34 -4.35
N GLY A 72 16.22 4.99 -3.18
CA GLY A 72 17.32 5.76 -2.61
C GLY A 72 18.55 4.92 -2.30
N ARG A 73 18.36 3.73 -1.72
CA ARG A 73 19.46 2.79 -1.47
C ARG A 73 20.03 2.22 -2.76
N ALA A 74 19.19 1.84 -3.72
CA ALA A 74 19.66 1.32 -5.01
C ALA A 74 20.52 2.37 -5.76
N ALA A 75 20.15 3.65 -5.68
CA ALA A 75 20.94 4.75 -6.25
C ALA A 75 22.31 4.89 -5.58
N GLU A 76 22.37 4.79 -4.25
CA GLU A 76 23.63 4.83 -3.52
C GLU A 76 24.57 3.68 -3.89
N GLU A 77 24.05 2.46 -3.99
CA GLU A 77 24.83 1.27 -4.35
C GLU A 77 25.36 1.35 -5.79
N MET A 78 24.53 1.84 -6.71
CA MET A 78 24.91 2.01 -8.11
C MET A 78 26.02 3.05 -8.31
N VAL A 79 25.93 4.19 -7.61
CA VAL A 79 26.80 5.34 -7.88
C VAL A 79 28.03 5.37 -6.97
N PHE A 80 27.86 5.01 -5.69
CA PHE A 80 28.93 5.11 -4.69
C PHE A 80 29.49 3.77 -4.27
N HIS A 81 28.84 2.66 -4.62
CA HIS A 81 29.25 1.29 -4.26
C HIS A 81 29.38 1.04 -2.75
N ASP A 82 28.86 1.95 -1.94
CA ASP A 82 28.93 1.93 -0.48
C ASP A 82 27.65 2.57 0.07
N PRO A 83 26.66 1.76 0.52
CA PRO A 83 25.39 2.27 1.00
C PRO A 83 25.53 2.94 2.37
N THR A 84 24.73 3.98 2.59
CA THR A 84 24.71 4.71 3.85
C THR A 84 23.68 4.18 4.84
N THR A 85 23.75 4.65 6.08
CA THR A 85 22.72 4.40 7.10
C THR A 85 21.46 5.25 6.91
N GLY A 86 21.43 6.15 5.90
CA GLY A 86 20.30 7.03 5.62
C GLY A 86 19.03 6.30 5.21
N ALA A 87 19.17 5.15 4.53
CA ALA A 87 18.05 4.33 4.05
C ALA A 87 17.32 3.51 5.13
N GLY A 88 17.70 3.61 6.41
CA GLY A 88 17.18 2.74 7.47
C GLY A 88 15.66 2.80 7.63
N ASN A 89 15.07 4.00 7.57
CA ASN A 89 13.62 4.20 7.66
C ASN A 89 12.87 3.62 6.45
N ASP A 90 13.47 3.68 5.26
CA ASP A 90 12.82 3.20 4.05
C ASP A 90 12.87 1.68 3.96
N ILE A 91 13.97 1.07 4.43
CA ILE A 91 14.10 -0.38 4.61
C ILE A 91 13.07 -0.89 5.64
N GLU A 92 12.89 -0.19 6.77
CA GLU A 92 11.92 -0.56 7.80
C GLU A 92 10.49 -0.55 7.26
N LYS A 93 10.11 0.52 6.55
CA LYS A 93 8.79 0.66 5.91
C LYS A 93 8.57 -0.37 4.82
N ALA A 94 9.55 -0.56 3.94
CA ALA A 94 9.49 -1.57 2.88
C ALA A 94 9.33 -2.98 3.47
N THR A 95 10.08 -3.30 4.53
CA THR A 95 9.99 -4.61 5.20
C THR A 95 8.60 -4.82 5.82
N SER A 96 8.06 -3.80 6.47
CA SER A 96 6.73 -3.86 7.08
C SER A 96 5.62 -4.01 6.03
N MET A 97 5.72 -3.29 4.90
CA MET A 97 4.78 -3.43 3.78
C MET A 97 4.88 -4.81 3.13
N ALA A 98 6.09 -5.28 2.81
CA ALA A 98 6.31 -6.61 2.24
C ALA A 98 5.78 -7.71 3.16
N ARG A 99 5.98 -7.58 4.48
CA ARG A 99 5.42 -8.52 5.46
C ARG A 99 3.90 -8.48 5.47
N ALA A 100 3.28 -7.29 5.41
CA ALA A 100 1.82 -7.15 5.33
C ALA A 100 1.23 -7.75 4.03
N MET A 101 1.93 -7.61 2.89
CA MET A 101 1.57 -8.28 1.64
C MET A 101 1.47 -9.80 1.81
N VAL A 102 2.40 -10.38 2.58
CA VAL A 102 2.41 -11.82 2.86
C VAL A 102 1.35 -12.19 3.89
N THR A 103 1.32 -11.54 5.04
CA THR A 103 0.56 -12.02 6.21
C THR A 103 -0.84 -11.46 6.31
N GLN A 104 -1.11 -10.24 5.83
CA GLN A 104 -2.42 -9.60 5.98
C GLN A 104 -3.25 -9.68 4.69
N TYR A 105 -2.59 -9.58 3.54
CA TYR A 105 -3.26 -9.50 2.24
C TYR A 105 -3.18 -10.79 1.42
N GLY A 106 -2.40 -11.79 1.85
CA GLY A 106 -2.30 -13.08 1.16
C GLY A 106 -1.83 -12.97 -0.30
N MET A 107 -0.93 -12.02 -0.59
CA MET A 107 -0.46 -11.69 -1.94
C MET A 107 0.66 -12.61 -2.45
N THR A 108 0.75 -13.83 -1.91
CA THR A 108 1.72 -14.85 -2.30
C THR A 108 1.00 -16.06 -2.87
N GLU A 109 1.60 -16.68 -3.88
CA GLU A 109 1.10 -17.95 -4.42
C GLU A 109 1.26 -19.08 -3.41
N ARG A 110 2.39 -19.12 -2.69
CA ARG A 110 2.78 -20.22 -1.82
C ARG A 110 1.90 -20.36 -0.57
N LEU A 111 1.56 -19.25 0.09
CA LEU A 111 0.66 -19.26 1.25
C LEU A 111 -0.81 -19.07 0.84
N GLY A 112 -1.04 -18.46 -0.33
CA GLY A 112 -2.37 -18.16 -0.83
C GLY A 112 -3.05 -17.03 -0.05
N ALA A 113 -4.37 -16.92 -0.25
CA ALA A 113 -5.21 -15.87 0.33
C ALA A 113 -5.60 -16.18 1.79
N ILE A 114 -4.60 -16.29 2.67
CA ILE A 114 -4.81 -16.49 4.11
C ILE A 114 -4.28 -15.29 4.90
N LYS A 115 -4.97 -14.97 5.99
CA LYS A 115 -4.47 -14.01 6.99
C LYS A 115 -3.67 -14.78 8.04
N LEU A 116 -2.43 -14.37 8.26
CA LEU A 116 -1.49 -14.96 9.23
C LEU A 116 -1.20 -13.97 10.37
N GLY A 117 -1.46 -14.43 11.59
CA GLY A 117 -1.29 -13.66 12.81
C GLY A 117 -2.49 -12.77 13.15
N ASP A 118 -2.81 -12.69 14.43
CA ASP A 118 -3.81 -11.77 14.92
C ASP A 118 -3.33 -10.32 14.82
N SER A 119 -4.24 -9.44 14.40
CA SER A 119 -4.03 -7.99 14.33
C SER A 119 -4.77 -7.30 15.48
N GLY A 120 -4.97 -7.99 16.61
CA GLY A 120 -6.02 -7.67 17.58
C GLY A 120 -5.69 -7.96 19.05
N GLY A 121 -4.50 -7.58 19.52
CA GLY A 121 -4.26 -7.47 20.96
C GLY A 121 -4.47 -6.03 21.45
N GLU A 122 -5.66 -5.69 21.93
CA GLU A 122 -5.89 -4.51 22.77
C GLU A 122 -4.81 -4.45 23.88
N PRO A 123 -4.03 -3.35 24.02
CA PRO A 123 -3.03 -3.22 25.07
C PRO A 123 -3.71 -2.89 26.40
N PHE A 124 -4.57 -3.78 26.90
CA PHE A 124 -5.18 -3.63 28.20
C PHE A 124 -4.45 -4.47 29.25
N LEU A 125 -3.77 -3.75 30.15
CA LEU A 125 -3.22 -4.18 31.44
C LEU A 125 -2.06 -5.20 31.41
N GLY A 126 -0.85 -4.65 31.25
CA GLY A 126 0.20 -4.91 32.23
C GLY A 126 0.87 -6.28 32.19
N ARG A 127 1.32 -6.73 31.00
CA ARG A 127 2.44 -7.68 30.92
C ARG A 127 3.09 -7.69 29.53
N ASP A 128 4.36 -7.29 29.49
CA ASP A 128 5.32 -7.82 28.54
C ASP A 128 5.26 -9.35 28.60
N MET A 129 4.74 -10.02 27.57
CA MET A 129 5.02 -11.44 27.30
C MET A 129 4.49 -11.84 25.91
N GLY A 130 5.34 -11.66 24.89
CA GLY A 130 5.34 -12.40 23.64
C GLY A 130 4.10 -12.25 22.75
N HIS A 131 4.24 -11.53 21.64
CA HIS A 131 3.36 -11.73 20.49
C HIS A 131 3.52 -13.18 20.01
N GLN A 132 2.67 -14.08 20.51
CA GLN A 132 2.63 -15.45 20.05
C GLN A 132 2.11 -15.44 18.62
N ARG A 133 2.91 -15.95 17.67
CA ARG A 133 2.49 -16.11 16.28
C ARG A 133 1.42 -17.20 16.23
N ASP A 134 0.28 -16.95 15.61
CA ASP A 134 -0.78 -17.95 15.42
C ASP A 134 -0.48 -18.96 14.29
N TYR A 135 0.80 -19.18 13.98
CA TYR A 135 1.25 -20.08 12.92
C TYR A 135 2.55 -20.76 13.30
N SER A 136 2.80 -21.94 12.72
CA SER A 136 3.98 -22.75 13.03
C SER A 136 5.29 -22.07 12.62
N GLU A 137 6.41 -22.51 13.17
CA GLU A 137 7.75 -22.07 12.76
C GLU A 137 8.00 -22.32 11.26
N ASP A 138 7.47 -23.42 10.71
CA ASP A 138 7.54 -23.68 9.27
C ASP A 138 6.85 -22.58 8.44
N ILE A 139 5.67 -22.14 8.86
CA ILE A 139 4.97 -21.03 8.19
C ILE A 139 5.72 -19.72 8.40
N ALA A 140 6.31 -19.50 9.58
CA ALA A 140 7.12 -18.32 9.85
C ALA A 140 8.33 -18.22 8.90
N ALA A 141 9.03 -19.34 8.69
CA ALA A 141 10.13 -19.41 7.74
C ALA A 141 9.67 -19.08 6.31
N ILE A 142 8.50 -19.57 5.89
CA ILE A 142 7.92 -19.25 4.58
C ILE A 142 7.60 -17.75 4.48
N VAL A 143 7.05 -17.14 5.53
CA VAL A 143 6.76 -15.70 5.55
C VAL A 143 8.03 -14.88 5.36
N ASP A 144 9.11 -15.25 6.04
CA ASP A 144 10.39 -14.55 5.94
C ASP A 144 11.03 -14.73 4.55
N GLU A 145 10.93 -15.93 3.96
CA GLU A 145 11.38 -16.22 2.59
C GLU A 145 10.62 -15.37 1.55
N GLU A 146 9.29 -15.32 1.62
CA GLU A 146 8.48 -14.53 0.68
C GLU A 146 8.68 -13.02 0.88
N THR A 147 8.84 -12.57 2.13
CA THR A 147 9.16 -11.16 2.43
C THR A 147 10.50 -10.77 1.81
N LYS A 148 11.53 -11.61 1.98
CA LYS A 148 12.84 -11.40 1.35
C LYS A 148 12.75 -11.40 -0.17
N LYS A 149 11.94 -12.28 -0.76
CA LYS A 149 11.72 -12.33 -2.22
C LYS A 149 11.12 -11.03 -2.75
N PHE A 150 10.12 -10.47 -2.06
CA PHE A 150 9.56 -9.16 -2.43
C PHE A 150 10.59 -8.04 -2.37
N LEU A 151 11.33 -7.95 -1.26
CA LEU A 151 12.34 -6.90 -1.09
C LEU A 151 13.48 -7.03 -2.10
N ALA A 152 13.95 -8.25 -2.37
CA ALA A 152 15.00 -8.49 -3.37
C ALA A 152 14.55 -8.12 -4.79
N ALA A 153 13.34 -8.51 -5.17
CA ALA A 153 12.77 -8.17 -6.48
C ALA A 153 12.57 -6.66 -6.64
N ALA A 154 12.03 -6.00 -5.61
CA ALA A 154 11.82 -4.55 -5.62
C ALA A 154 13.15 -3.77 -5.66
N HIS A 155 14.17 -4.22 -4.93
CA HIS A 155 15.49 -3.63 -4.97
C HIS A 155 16.14 -3.76 -6.35
N GLN A 156 16.05 -4.96 -6.96
CA GLN A 156 16.56 -5.19 -8.31
C GLN A 156 15.83 -4.33 -9.34
N GLU A 157 14.49 -4.27 -9.27
CA GLU A 157 13.69 -3.45 -10.18
C GLU A 157 14.04 -1.96 -10.07
N ALA A 158 14.24 -1.46 -8.85
CA ALA A 158 14.72 -0.09 -8.62
C ALA A 158 16.11 0.14 -9.24
N PHE A 159 17.04 -0.80 -9.06
CA PHE A 159 18.37 -0.73 -9.66
C PHE A 159 18.29 -0.68 -11.19
N ASP A 160 17.53 -1.58 -11.81
CA ASP A 160 17.41 -1.65 -13.27
C ASP A 160 16.79 -0.36 -13.83
N ILE A 161 15.77 0.19 -13.16
CA ILE A 161 15.14 1.47 -13.56
C ILE A 161 16.15 2.62 -13.52
N LEU A 162 16.94 2.70 -12.45
CA LEU A 162 17.95 3.75 -12.27
C LEU A 162 19.08 3.63 -13.30
N GLU A 163 19.50 2.40 -13.64
CA GLU A 163 20.56 2.16 -14.62
C GLU A 163 20.06 2.52 -16.02
N GLU A 164 18.86 2.06 -16.36
CA GLU A 164 18.20 2.38 -17.62
C GLU A 164 17.95 3.87 -17.80
N ASN A 165 17.86 4.67 -16.73
CA ASN A 165 17.58 6.11 -16.74
C ASN A 165 18.71 6.95 -16.12
N ARG A 166 19.95 6.47 -16.21
CA ARG A 166 21.08 7.10 -15.52
C ARG A 166 21.33 8.56 -15.95
N ASP A 167 21.15 8.85 -17.23
CA ASP A 167 21.16 10.21 -17.80
C ASP A 167 20.14 11.15 -17.12
N VAL A 168 18.91 10.67 -16.92
CA VAL A 168 17.84 11.45 -16.26
C VAL A 168 18.14 11.62 -14.77
N LEU A 169 18.67 10.60 -14.11
CA LEU A 169 19.10 10.67 -12.70
C LEU A 169 20.18 11.73 -12.51
N ASP A 170 21.22 11.71 -13.34
CA ASP A 170 22.34 12.64 -13.23
C ASP A 170 21.86 14.08 -13.51
N ALA A 171 20.97 14.29 -14.48
CA ALA A 171 20.35 15.59 -14.74
C ALA A 171 19.53 16.09 -13.55
N LEU A 172 18.73 15.21 -12.92
CA LEU A 172 17.96 15.54 -11.72
C LEU A 172 18.88 15.94 -10.55
N VAL A 173 19.97 15.20 -10.35
CA VAL A 173 20.92 15.47 -9.28
C VAL A 173 21.61 16.81 -9.48
N LEU A 174 22.02 17.15 -10.70
CA LEU A 174 22.61 18.47 -10.99
C LEU A 174 21.65 19.61 -10.67
N GLU A 175 20.38 19.48 -11.06
CA GLU A 175 19.34 20.45 -10.74
C GLU A 175 19.08 20.56 -9.22
N LEU A 176 19.11 19.43 -8.50
CA LEU A 176 19.01 19.43 -7.03
C LEU A 176 20.21 20.08 -6.35
N LEU A 177 21.42 19.93 -6.88
CA LEU A 177 22.61 20.55 -6.31
C LEU A 177 22.62 22.07 -6.53
N ASP A 178 22.08 22.54 -7.65
CA ASP A 178 21.97 23.98 -7.97
C ASP A 178 20.85 24.65 -7.15
N LYS A 179 19.67 24.04 -7.09
CA LYS A 179 18.46 24.68 -6.50
C LYS A 179 18.14 24.22 -5.08
N GLU A 180 18.75 23.14 -4.60
CA GLU A 180 18.50 22.46 -3.32
C GLU A 180 17.08 21.89 -3.12
N THR A 181 16.10 22.38 -3.89
CA THR A 181 14.70 21.99 -3.87
C THR A 181 14.09 22.16 -5.25
N LEU A 182 13.39 21.13 -5.72
CA LEU A 182 12.62 21.15 -6.96
C LEU A 182 11.14 21.01 -6.68
N ASP A 183 10.32 21.82 -7.34
CA ASP A 183 8.85 21.73 -7.32
C ASP A 183 8.30 20.81 -8.42
N LYS A 184 6.98 20.60 -8.43
CA LYS A 184 6.30 19.70 -9.37
C LYS A 184 6.60 20.04 -10.84
N ALA A 185 6.66 21.32 -11.21
CA ALA A 185 6.88 21.73 -12.59
C ALA A 185 8.34 21.49 -13.01
N GLN A 186 9.29 21.79 -12.11
CA GLN A 186 10.71 21.55 -12.35
C GLN A 186 11.01 20.05 -12.45
N VAL A 187 10.41 19.24 -11.57
CA VAL A 187 10.52 17.78 -11.62
C VAL A 187 9.93 17.22 -12.92
N ALA A 188 8.75 17.70 -13.32
CA ALA A 188 8.12 17.28 -14.57
C ALA A 188 9.01 17.57 -15.80
N ALA A 189 9.67 18.73 -15.84
CA ALA A 189 10.58 19.09 -16.92
C ALA A 189 11.78 18.14 -17.03
N VAL A 190 12.39 17.76 -15.89
CA VAL A 190 13.49 16.77 -15.89
C VAL A 190 13.00 15.40 -16.34
N PHE A 191 11.78 15.02 -15.96
CA PHE A 191 11.20 13.71 -16.26
C PHE A 191 10.57 13.58 -17.66
N GLU A 192 10.65 14.61 -18.52
CA GLU A 192 10.20 14.49 -19.93
C GLU A 192 10.97 13.40 -20.68
N ALA A 193 12.25 13.21 -20.39
CA ALA A 193 13.11 12.20 -21.02
C ALA A 193 13.03 10.82 -20.33
N LEU A 194 12.20 10.66 -19.29
CA LEU A 194 12.14 9.47 -18.46
C LEU A 194 11.55 8.27 -19.22
N ARG A 195 12.28 7.16 -19.20
CA ARG A 195 11.82 5.88 -19.76
C ARG A 195 11.01 5.14 -18.69
N ARG A 196 9.70 5.08 -18.91
CA ARG A 196 8.74 4.44 -18.01
C ARG A 196 8.66 2.94 -18.22
N ARG A 197 8.40 2.20 -17.15
CA ARG A 197 8.12 0.76 -17.18
C ARG A 197 6.70 0.50 -17.69
N PRO A 198 6.48 -0.63 -18.39
CA PRO A 198 5.14 -1.07 -18.73
C PRO A 198 4.36 -1.48 -17.47
N GLU A 199 3.04 -1.55 -17.58
CA GLU A 199 2.20 -2.12 -16.53
C GLU A 199 2.58 -3.58 -16.26
N ARG A 200 2.55 -3.97 -14.97
CA ARG A 200 2.80 -5.36 -14.59
C ARG A 200 1.71 -6.27 -15.15
N PRO A 201 2.07 -7.50 -15.57
CA PRO A 201 1.10 -8.46 -16.03
C PRO A 201 0.08 -8.81 -14.93
N ALA A 202 -1.09 -9.28 -15.36
CA ALA A 202 -2.15 -9.70 -14.45
C ALA A 202 -1.65 -10.77 -13.47
N TRP A 203 -2.04 -10.63 -12.20
CA TRP A 203 -1.74 -11.61 -11.16
C TRP A 203 -2.99 -12.41 -10.81
N THR A 204 -2.89 -13.74 -10.91
CA THR A 204 -3.99 -14.67 -10.59
C THR A 204 -3.74 -15.48 -9.32
N GLY A 205 -2.56 -15.35 -8.73
CA GLY A 205 -2.16 -16.06 -7.52
C GLY A 205 -1.99 -17.58 -7.67
N SER A 206 -1.98 -18.09 -8.91
CA SER A 206 -1.66 -19.48 -9.23
C SER A 206 -1.41 -19.63 -10.73
N PRO A 207 -0.46 -20.49 -11.16
CA PRO A 207 -0.20 -20.76 -12.57
C PRO A 207 -1.40 -21.41 -13.29
N ASP A 208 -2.30 -22.07 -12.55
CA ASP A 208 -3.46 -22.77 -13.12
C ASP A 208 -4.67 -21.86 -13.33
N ARG A 209 -4.61 -20.60 -12.88
CA ARG A 209 -5.71 -19.63 -12.99
C ARG A 209 -5.45 -18.69 -14.17
N ASN A 210 -6.39 -18.69 -15.13
CA ASN A 210 -6.33 -17.83 -16.31
C ASN A 210 -7.21 -16.57 -16.13
N PRO A 211 -6.70 -15.36 -16.35
CA PRO A 211 -7.52 -14.15 -16.35
C PRO A 211 -8.67 -14.22 -17.37
N SER A 212 -9.82 -13.65 -17.01
CA SER A 212 -10.93 -13.47 -17.97
C SER A 212 -10.53 -12.46 -19.05
N ALA A 213 -10.81 -12.78 -20.31
CA ALA A 213 -10.69 -11.84 -21.43
C ALA A 213 -11.90 -10.90 -21.57
N ILE A 214 -13.00 -11.19 -20.85
CA ILE A 214 -14.18 -10.33 -20.82
C ILE A 214 -13.88 -9.16 -19.86
N PRO A 215 -13.99 -7.89 -20.31
CA PRO A 215 -13.69 -6.73 -19.47
C PRO A 215 -14.72 -6.56 -18.34
N PRO A 216 -14.44 -5.70 -17.34
CA PRO A 216 -15.42 -5.29 -16.35
C PRO A 216 -16.70 -4.74 -17.00
N VAL A 217 -17.83 -4.87 -16.31
CA VAL A 217 -19.12 -4.38 -16.81
C VAL A 217 -19.07 -2.88 -17.07
N GLU A 218 -19.52 -2.46 -18.26
CA GLU A 218 -19.77 -1.05 -18.53
C GLU A 218 -20.99 -0.59 -17.72
N ILE A 219 -20.81 0.44 -16.89
CA ILE A 219 -21.90 0.99 -16.09
C ILE A 219 -22.78 1.86 -17.01
N PRO A 220 -24.04 1.47 -17.31
CA PRO A 220 -24.93 2.25 -18.15
C PRO A 220 -25.19 3.64 -17.55
N GLN A 221 -25.41 4.64 -18.41
CA GLN A 221 -25.59 6.03 -17.97
C GLN A 221 -26.75 6.18 -16.97
N GLU A 222 -27.83 5.44 -17.18
CA GLU A 222 -29.00 5.42 -16.29
C GLU A 222 -28.65 5.02 -14.84
N ILE A 223 -27.69 4.10 -14.67
CA ILE A 223 -27.20 3.71 -13.34
C ILE A 223 -26.35 4.83 -12.76
N ARG A 224 -25.47 5.44 -13.57
CA ARG A 224 -24.62 6.56 -13.13
C ARG A 224 -25.48 7.74 -12.65
N ASP A 225 -26.51 8.10 -13.40
CA ASP A 225 -27.42 9.21 -13.08
C ASP A 225 -28.19 8.94 -11.79
N ARG A 226 -28.67 7.70 -11.59
CA ARG A 226 -29.36 7.30 -10.36
C ARG A 226 -28.43 7.38 -9.14
N VAL A 227 -27.20 6.90 -9.28
CA VAL A 227 -26.19 6.98 -8.21
C VAL A 227 -25.86 8.44 -7.89
N ALA A 228 -25.61 9.28 -8.90
CA ALA A 228 -25.35 10.70 -8.71
C ALA A 228 -26.51 11.43 -8.01
N ALA A 229 -27.75 11.15 -8.40
CA ALA A 229 -28.94 11.70 -7.74
C ALA A 229 -29.04 11.26 -6.27
N SER A 230 -28.72 9.99 -5.96
CA SER A 230 -28.72 9.49 -4.58
C SER A 230 -27.64 10.13 -3.70
N VAL A 231 -26.44 10.38 -4.26
CA VAL A 231 -25.35 11.07 -3.56
C VAL A 231 -25.72 12.53 -3.31
N ALA A 232 -26.29 13.21 -4.31
CA ALA A 232 -26.77 14.59 -4.17
C ALA A 232 -27.90 14.74 -3.12
N ALA A 233 -28.81 13.76 -3.06
CA ALA A 233 -29.88 13.73 -2.06
C ALA A 233 -29.35 13.50 -0.63
N ASN A 234 -28.36 12.62 -0.46
CA ASN A 234 -27.75 12.33 0.85
C ASN A 234 -26.72 13.37 1.30
N GLY A 235 -26.18 14.18 0.39
CA GLY A 235 -25.26 15.28 0.72
C GLY A 235 -25.89 16.43 1.52
N ASN A 236 -27.21 16.44 1.67
CA ASN A 236 -27.97 17.47 2.42
C ASN A 236 -28.44 17.01 3.82
N SER A 237 -28.12 15.77 4.23
CA SER A 237 -28.41 15.25 5.57
C SER A 237 -27.11 15.04 6.35
N ASN A 238 -26.72 16.05 7.13
CA ASN A 238 -25.82 15.83 8.25
C ASN A 238 -26.51 14.93 9.27
N GLY A 239 -26.00 13.70 9.44
CA GLY A 239 -26.32 12.81 10.56
C GLY A 239 -27.12 11.57 10.18
N SER A 240 -26.59 10.42 10.56
CA SER A 240 -27.19 9.07 10.50
C SER A 240 -27.19 8.35 9.14
N GLY A 241 -26.05 8.38 8.44
CA GLY A 241 -25.68 7.20 7.64
C GLY A 241 -25.47 6.05 8.61
N VAL A 242 -26.27 4.99 8.52
CA VAL A 242 -25.98 3.72 9.19
C VAL A 242 -24.65 3.25 8.64
N ILE A 243 -23.57 3.53 9.38
CA ILE A 243 -22.30 2.86 9.22
C ILE A 243 -22.62 1.41 9.53
N VAL A 244 -22.70 0.58 8.48
CA VAL A 244 -22.54 -0.85 8.67
C VAL A 244 -21.08 -1.02 9.06
N THR A 245 -20.82 -0.88 10.35
CA THR A 245 -19.54 -1.23 10.94
C THR A 245 -19.31 -2.69 10.55
N PRO A 246 -18.15 -3.04 9.97
CA PRO A 246 -17.78 -4.44 9.84
C PRO A 246 -17.94 -5.11 11.21
N PRO A 247 -18.40 -6.37 11.30
CA PRO A 247 -18.58 -7.01 12.59
C PRO A 247 -17.28 -6.90 13.37
N GLY A 248 -17.36 -6.21 14.52
CA GLY A 248 -16.29 -6.19 15.49
C GLY A 248 -16.02 -7.60 16.02
N PRO A 249 -14.92 -7.81 16.77
CA PRO A 249 -14.51 -9.11 17.28
C PRO A 249 -15.37 -9.55 18.48
N GLY A 250 -16.68 -9.52 18.31
CA GLY A 250 -17.69 -9.99 19.24
C GLY A 250 -18.88 -10.45 18.40
N GLY A 251 -18.98 -11.76 18.18
CA GLY A 251 -20.09 -12.34 17.44
C GLY A 251 -21.39 -12.09 18.19
N ASP A 252 -22.34 -11.43 17.53
CA ASP A 252 -23.69 -11.29 18.06
C ASP A 252 -24.64 -12.28 17.41
N VAL A 253 -25.35 -12.93 18.32
CA VAL A 253 -26.30 -14.01 18.20
C VAL A 253 -27.70 -13.49 17.86
N HIS A 254 -28.31 -14.13 16.85
CA HIS A 254 -29.76 -14.25 16.55
C HIS A 254 -30.61 -13.01 16.19
N GLY A 255 -31.47 -13.19 15.16
CA GLY A 255 -32.73 -12.46 15.02
C GLY A 255 -33.39 -12.50 13.63
N ASP A 256 -34.20 -13.53 13.37
CA ASP A 256 -35.16 -13.66 12.26
C ASP A 256 -36.30 -12.59 12.37
N PRO A 257 -37.00 -12.19 11.29
CA PRO A 257 -37.72 -10.92 11.23
C PRO A 257 -39.14 -10.98 11.84
N GLY A 258 -39.44 -10.02 12.71
CA GLY A 258 -40.74 -9.86 13.34
C GLY A 258 -41.80 -9.21 12.43
N VAL A 259 -42.99 -9.80 12.39
CA VAL A 259 -44.25 -9.13 12.04
C VAL A 259 -45.08 -9.02 13.34
N GLY A 260 -45.51 -7.81 13.67
CA GLY A 260 -46.10 -7.45 14.96
C GLY A 260 -47.57 -7.81 15.16
N GLY A 261 -48.04 -7.62 16.40
CA GLY A 261 -49.46 -7.61 16.76
C GLY A 261 -49.68 -7.94 18.25
N ALA A 262 -50.08 -6.94 19.03
CA ALA A 262 -50.32 -7.04 20.47
C ALA A 262 -51.66 -7.74 20.81
N GLY A 263 -51.66 -8.55 21.90
CA GLY A 263 -52.85 -9.07 22.56
C GLY A 263 -52.57 -10.28 23.48
N SER A 264 -52.57 -10.08 24.80
CA SER A 264 -52.45 -11.15 25.82
C SER A 264 -53.76 -11.95 26.03
N PRO A 265 -53.82 -12.99 26.88
CA PRO A 265 -53.51 -14.39 26.55
C PRO A 265 -54.73 -15.32 26.76
N GLY A 266 -54.96 -16.26 25.84
CA GLY A 266 -55.95 -17.33 26.00
C GLY A 266 -55.28 -18.71 25.96
N GLN A 267 -55.33 -19.46 27.06
CA GLN A 267 -54.93 -20.87 27.08
C GLN A 267 -55.88 -21.72 26.22
N PRO A 268 -55.38 -22.58 25.33
CA PRO A 268 -56.15 -23.69 24.78
C PRO A 268 -55.89 -24.97 25.59
N THR A 269 -56.97 -25.63 26.01
CA THR A 269 -56.97 -26.96 26.64
C THR A 269 -56.51 -28.06 25.68
N PRO A 270 -55.81 -29.11 26.13
CA PRO A 270 -55.41 -30.21 25.27
C PRO A 270 -56.60 -31.12 24.91
N PRO A 271 -56.62 -31.71 23.69
CA PRO A 271 -57.65 -32.66 23.28
C PRO A 271 -57.46 -34.03 23.93
N THR A 272 -58.58 -34.63 24.35
CA THR A 272 -58.71 -36.00 24.87
C THR A 272 -58.48 -37.05 23.77
N PRO A 273 -57.79 -38.17 24.03
CA PRO A 273 -57.60 -39.22 23.03
C PRO A 273 -58.88 -40.08 22.83
N PRO A 274 -59.09 -40.63 21.61
CA PRO A 274 -60.19 -41.56 21.35
C PRO A 274 -59.92 -42.96 21.92
N SER A 275 -61.03 -43.69 22.13
CA SER A 275 -61.24 -44.90 22.94
C SER A 275 -60.32 -46.09 22.69
#